data_AF-A0A349ECX8-F1
#
_entry.id   AF-A0A349ECX8-F1
#
_cell.length_a   1.000
_cell.length_b   1.000
_cell.length_c   1.000
_cell.angle_alpha   90.00
_cell.angle_beta   90.00
_cell.angle_gamma   90.00
#
_symmetry.space_group_name_H-M   'P 1'
#
loop_
_entity.id
_entity.type
_entity.pdbx_description
1 polymer ?
#
loop_
_entity_poly.entity_id
_entity_poly.type
_entity_poly.pdbx_seq_one_letter_code
_entity_poly.pdbx_strand_id
1 'polypeptide(L)'
;MTLSLAENPDQEVYRQTSQNRTRLSAILPVWRSNIMPGRMEFQFNLPKSDSHPVRCDPAAPLRLLIMADFSGRAHREMPGPLSDLASRPLLTVDVDTLDAVMARLAPKLRLAGPEPGSILTLGFSQLDDFHPDALYRRLETFQILRRSRARLLNPASFAQAAAELAPSPAPEPVQTGPATAESDQDLLGRLLGQTSSPSPTARPVEPAAAAIQSFLRSVVQPHIVHTHPNQSAWVAAVDAAISDQLRAILHQPVFQALEATWRSVHGLIADLDSDTVQVTLLDVTREELLADLRTAGGQPTATSLYTLLIDRGVQMPDGQPW
;
A
#
# COMPACT_ATOMS: atom_id res chain seq x y z
N MET A 1 -59.90 17.05 22.64
CA MET A 1 -61.22 17.04 21.96
C MET A 1 -61.81 18.40 22.22
N THR A 2 -62.05 19.29 21.27
CA THR A 2 -62.26 19.15 19.82
C THR A 2 -62.02 20.53 19.18
N LEU A 3 -61.52 20.51 17.95
CA LEU A 3 -61.25 21.62 17.04
C LEU A 3 -62.53 22.25 16.47
N SER A 4 -62.39 23.51 15.99
CA SER A 4 -63.11 24.11 14.84
C SER A 4 -64.61 24.43 15.04
N LEU A 5 -65.22 25.45 14.41
CA LEU A 5 -64.98 26.10 13.13
C LEU A 5 -65.73 27.46 13.07
N ALA A 6 -65.15 28.43 12.35
CA ALA A 6 -65.74 29.48 11.49
C ALA A 6 -67.08 30.19 11.82
N GLU A 7 -67.11 31.51 11.63
CA GLU A 7 -67.80 32.15 10.48
C GLU A 7 -67.39 33.63 10.28
N ASN A 8 -67.19 34.01 9.02
CA ASN A 8 -66.99 35.36 8.42
C ASN A 8 -68.40 35.99 8.18
N PRO A 9 -68.67 37.18 7.55
CA PRO A 9 -67.83 38.08 6.75
C PRO A 9 -68.12 39.61 6.85
N ASP A 10 -67.46 40.36 5.96
CA ASP A 10 -67.84 41.68 5.39
C ASP A 10 -67.83 42.94 6.26
N GLN A 11 -66.84 43.82 6.05
CA GLN A 11 -67.10 45.07 5.33
C GLN A 11 -65.81 45.79 4.87
N GLU A 12 -65.97 46.37 3.70
CA GLU A 12 -65.01 46.97 2.79
C GLU A 12 -64.75 48.46 3.12
N VAL A 13 -63.76 49.06 2.46
CA VAL A 13 -63.64 50.49 2.05
C VAL A 13 -62.33 51.21 2.46
N TYR A 14 -61.47 51.35 1.44
CA TYR A 14 -60.61 52.48 1.06
C TYR A 14 -59.73 53.22 2.10
N ARG A 15 -58.40 53.14 1.91
CA ARG A 15 -57.60 54.30 1.44
C ARG A 15 -56.22 53.92 0.93
N GLN A 16 -55.90 54.53 -0.20
CA GLN A 16 -54.66 54.51 -0.98
C GLN A 16 -53.44 55.10 -0.27
N THR A 17 -52.30 54.96 -0.97
CA THR A 17 -50.98 55.62 -0.87
C THR A 17 -49.94 54.79 -0.09
N SER A 18 -48.74 54.48 -0.58
CA SER A 18 -47.99 54.88 -1.78
C SER A 18 -46.84 53.88 -2.01
N GLN A 19 -46.54 53.61 -3.28
CA GLN A 19 -45.23 53.38 -3.95
C GLN A 19 -43.99 53.02 -3.09
N ASN A 20 -43.06 52.14 -3.48
CA ASN A 20 -42.68 51.65 -4.81
C ASN A 20 -41.87 50.35 -4.66
N ARG A 21 -42.20 49.35 -5.48
CA ARG A 21 -41.53 48.05 -5.58
C ARG A 21 -40.98 47.95 -7.01
N THR A 22 -39.66 48.03 -7.17
CA THR A 22 -39.03 47.87 -8.49
C THR A 22 -38.86 46.37 -8.77
N ARG A 23 -39.61 45.90 -9.78
CA ARG A 23 -39.43 44.61 -10.45
C ARG A 23 -38.17 44.66 -11.32
N LEU A 24 -37.42 43.56 -11.39
CA LEU A 24 -36.74 43.15 -12.62
C LEU A 24 -36.93 41.65 -12.83
N SER A 25 -37.67 41.36 -13.91
CA SER A 25 -37.87 40.05 -14.52
C SER A 25 -37.15 40.07 -15.87
N ALA A 26 -36.33 39.05 -16.14
CA ALA A 26 -35.82 38.69 -17.48
C ALA A 26 -35.70 37.16 -17.49
N ILE A 27 -36.66 36.44 -18.07
CA ILE A 27 -36.78 36.00 -19.48
C ILE A 27 -35.61 35.11 -19.91
N LEU A 28 -35.91 33.81 -20.02
CA LEU A 28 -35.12 32.74 -20.65
C LEU A 28 -34.97 32.97 -22.17
N PRO A 29 -33.97 32.31 -22.79
CA PRO A 29 -34.27 31.54 -23.98
C PRO A 29 -33.86 30.07 -23.85
N VAL A 30 -34.76 29.22 -24.34
CA VAL A 30 -34.60 27.79 -24.58
C VAL A 30 -33.67 27.57 -25.77
N TRP A 31 -32.68 26.68 -25.64
CA TRP A 31 -32.08 25.95 -26.74
C TRP A 31 -32.15 24.45 -26.45
N ARG A 32 -32.71 23.69 -27.39
CA ARG A 32 -32.77 22.21 -27.37
C ARG A 32 -31.63 21.61 -28.21
N SER A 33 -31.32 20.36 -27.85
CA SER A 33 -30.41 19.38 -28.48
C SER A 33 -28.95 19.58 -28.06
N ASN A 34 -28.28 18.64 -27.40
CA ASN A 34 -28.17 17.22 -27.72
C ASN A 34 -27.68 16.39 -26.50
N ILE A 35 -27.96 15.09 -26.50
CA ILE A 35 -27.70 14.11 -25.43
C ILE A 35 -26.20 13.79 -25.31
N MET A 36 -25.65 13.82 -24.09
CA MET A 36 -24.42 13.11 -23.69
C MET A 36 -24.65 12.49 -22.30
N PRO A 37 -24.31 11.21 -22.06
CA PRO A 37 -24.56 10.54 -20.81
C PRO A 37 -23.54 10.96 -19.73
N GLY A 38 -24.06 11.37 -18.57
CA GLY A 38 -23.46 11.10 -17.26
C GLY A 38 -22.19 11.86 -16.89
N ARG A 39 -22.28 13.18 -16.66
CA ARG A 39 -21.36 13.84 -15.71
C ARG A 39 -21.92 13.59 -14.31
N MET A 40 -21.29 12.69 -13.54
CA MET A 40 -21.61 12.54 -12.12
C MET A 40 -21.08 13.78 -11.38
N GLU A 41 -21.98 14.71 -11.09
CA GLU A 41 -21.69 15.85 -10.22
C GLU A 41 -21.95 15.40 -8.78
N PHE A 42 -20.88 15.13 -8.04
CA PHE A 42 -20.98 14.79 -6.62
C PHE A 42 -21.11 16.08 -5.82
N GLN A 43 -22.35 16.43 -5.47
CA GLN A 43 -22.63 17.55 -4.58
C GLN A 43 -22.66 17.04 -3.14
N PHE A 44 -21.55 17.25 -2.42
CA PHE A 44 -21.49 17.00 -0.98
C PHE A 44 -22.20 18.13 -0.23
N ASN A 45 -23.43 17.87 0.23
CA ASN A 45 -24.09 18.73 1.21
C ASN A 45 -23.66 18.29 2.61
N LEU A 46 -22.65 18.94 3.18
CA LEU A 46 -22.34 18.77 4.59
C LEU A 46 -23.49 19.34 5.43
N PRO A 47 -23.95 18.65 6.49
CA PRO A 47 -24.91 19.23 7.42
C PRO A 47 -24.32 20.50 8.03
N LYS A 48 -25.10 21.59 8.03
CA LYS A 48 -24.71 22.83 8.70
C LYS A 48 -24.62 22.55 10.20
N SER A 49 -23.40 22.60 10.75
CA SER A 49 -23.22 22.71 12.20
C SER A 49 -23.73 24.09 12.61
N ASP A 50 -24.74 24.15 13.48
CA ASP A 50 -25.31 25.42 13.99
C ASP A 50 -24.33 26.19 14.89
N SER A 51 -23.19 25.60 15.23
CA SER A 51 -22.08 26.26 15.91
C SER A 51 -21.06 26.77 14.89
N HIS A 52 -20.93 28.10 14.79
CA HIS A 52 -19.70 28.68 14.25
C HIS A 52 -18.58 28.35 15.25
N PRO A 53 -17.57 27.54 14.88
CA PRO A 53 -16.45 27.26 15.77
C PRO A 53 -15.73 28.58 16.06
N VAL A 54 -15.73 29.00 17.33
CA VAL A 54 -15.00 30.18 17.78
C VAL A 54 -13.56 29.74 18.01
N ARG A 55 -12.64 30.29 17.23
CA ARG A 55 -11.20 30.10 17.47
C ARG A 55 -10.87 30.72 18.84
N CYS A 56 -10.34 29.93 19.77
CA CYS A 56 -10.02 30.42 21.12
C CYS A 56 -8.98 31.54 21.09
N ASP A 57 -8.04 31.48 20.15
CA ASP A 57 -7.08 32.55 19.86
C ASP A 57 -6.95 32.78 18.35
N PRO A 58 -7.33 33.96 17.83
CA PRO A 58 -7.19 34.29 16.42
C PRO A 58 -5.73 34.35 15.92
N ALA A 59 -4.76 34.51 16.83
CA ALA A 59 -3.34 34.55 16.51
C ALA A 59 -2.66 33.17 16.53
N ALA A 60 -3.21 32.18 17.24
CA ALA A 60 -2.66 30.82 17.28
C ALA A 60 -2.86 30.10 15.95
N PRO A 61 -1.90 29.33 15.42
CA PRO A 61 -2.01 28.67 14.10
C PRO A 61 -3.18 27.68 14.01
N LEU A 62 -3.69 27.45 12.80
CA LEU A 62 -4.75 26.47 12.56
C LEU A 62 -4.16 25.07 12.75
N ARG A 63 -4.75 24.25 13.63
CA ARG A 63 -4.27 22.88 13.87
C ARG A 63 -5.04 21.91 12.99
N LEU A 64 -4.33 21.12 12.19
CA LEU A 64 -4.90 20.08 11.33
C LEU A 64 -4.42 18.70 11.80
N LEU A 65 -5.35 17.89 12.32
CA LEU A 65 -5.07 16.49 12.67
C LEU A 65 -5.40 15.58 11.49
N ILE A 66 -4.43 14.77 11.08
CA ILE A 66 -4.61 13.73 10.05
C ILE A 66 -4.48 12.37 10.72
N MET A 67 -5.54 11.57 10.61
CA MET A 67 -5.61 10.21 11.14
C MET A 67 -5.58 9.22 9.97
N ALA A 68 -4.59 8.34 9.95
CA ALA A 68 -4.46 7.28 8.94
C ALA A 68 -3.56 6.14 9.42
N ASP A 69 -3.56 5.02 8.68
CA ASP A 69 -2.62 3.91 8.89
C ASP A 69 -1.26 4.24 8.26
N PHE A 70 -0.46 5.05 8.95
CA PHE A 70 0.85 5.49 8.48
C PHE A 70 1.92 4.39 8.59
N SER A 71 1.78 3.50 9.57
CA SER A 71 2.76 2.45 9.83
C SER A 71 2.49 1.12 9.11
N GLY A 72 1.33 1.00 8.44
CA GLY A 72 0.89 -0.22 7.75
C GLY A 72 0.38 -1.30 8.71
N ARG A 73 -0.12 -0.92 9.88
CA ARG A 73 -0.59 -1.82 10.96
C ARG A 73 -1.60 -2.83 10.48
N ALA A 74 -2.53 -2.44 9.61
CA ALA A 74 -3.54 -3.35 9.08
C ALA A 74 -2.92 -4.56 8.33
N HIS A 75 -1.65 -4.46 7.92
CA HIS A 75 -0.97 -5.44 7.07
C HIS A 75 0.33 -5.99 7.67
N ARG A 76 0.75 -5.53 8.86
CA ARG A 76 2.02 -5.89 9.50
C ARG A 76 1.93 -7.15 10.36
N GLU A 77 0.86 -7.30 11.14
CA GLU A 77 0.79 -8.30 12.22
C GLU A 77 -0.58 -8.99 12.27
N MET A 78 -0.61 -10.25 12.71
CA MET A 78 -1.83 -10.81 13.31
C MET A 78 -2.22 -9.92 14.49
N PRO A 79 -3.51 -9.71 14.79
CA PRO A 79 -3.99 -8.69 15.72
C PRO A 79 -3.29 -8.80 17.07
N GLY A 80 -2.21 -8.02 17.23
CA GLY A 80 -1.54 -7.81 18.49
C GLY A 80 -2.43 -6.97 19.40
N PRO A 81 -2.14 -6.92 20.70
CA PRO A 81 -2.88 -6.04 21.61
C PRO A 81 -2.80 -4.62 21.07
N LEU A 82 -3.96 -4.06 20.71
CA LEU A 82 -4.10 -2.68 20.27
C LEU A 82 -3.45 -1.80 21.35
N SER A 83 -2.31 -1.19 21.03
CA SER A 83 -1.68 -0.25 21.95
C SER A 83 -2.69 0.83 22.26
N ASP A 84 -2.87 1.12 23.56
CA ASP A 84 -3.88 2.06 24.06
C ASP A 84 -3.83 3.37 23.27
N LEU A 85 -4.93 3.67 22.58
CA LEU A 85 -5.05 4.83 21.69
C LEU A 85 -4.82 6.14 22.47
N ALA A 86 -5.18 6.19 23.76
CA ALA A 86 -4.98 7.36 24.62
C ALA A 86 -3.49 7.69 24.86
N SER A 87 -2.61 6.69 24.71
CA SER A 87 -1.18 6.83 24.94
C SER A 87 -0.36 7.22 23.70
N ARG A 88 -0.96 7.15 22.50
CA ARG A 88 -0.24 7.29 21.22
C ARG A 88 0.36 8.69 21.04
N PRO A 89 1.54 8.79 20.41
CA PRO A 89 2.14 10.08 20.13
C PRO A 89 1.40 10.78 18.99
N LEU A 90 1.10 12.06 19.20
CA LEU A 90 0.73 12.98 18.13
C LEU A 90 2.02 13.54 17.51
N LEU A 91 2.18 13.40 16.20
CA LEU A 91 3.43 13.71 15.50
C LEU A 91 3.23 14.94 14.62
N THR A 92 3.69 16.11 15.06
CA THR A 92 3.70 17.31 14.22
C THR A 92 4.66 17.12 13.05
N VAL A 93 4.24 17.57 11.87
CA VAL A 93 5.00 17.45 10.61
C VAL A 93 4.95 18.73 9.81
N ASP A 94 6.04 18.98 9.10
CA ASP A 94 6.24 19.96 8.05
C ASP A 94 7.12 19.34 6.93
N VAL A 95 7.47 20.12 5.92
CA VAL A 95 8.27 19.68 4.76
C VAL A 95 9.64 19.13 5.18
N ASP A 96 10.24 19.67 6.25
CA ASP A 96 11.59 19.30 6.69
C ASP A 96 11.61 18.10 7.65
N THR A 97 10.50 17.87 8.36
CA THR A 97 10.40 16.86 9.44
C THR A 97 9.68 15.57 9.02
N LEU A 98 9.03 15.55 7.85
CA LEU A 98 8.24 14.41 7.39
C LEU A 98 9.02 13.08 7.37
N ASP A 99 10.21 13.07 6.78
CA ASP A 99 11.03 11.86 6.68
C ASP A 99 11.51 11.37 8.07
N ALA A 100 11.81 12.29 8.99
CA ALA A 100 12.16 11.93 10.37
C ALA A 100 10.98 11.27 11.11
N VAL A 101 9.77 11.79 10.90
CA VAL A 101 8.53 11.21 11.44
C VAL A 101 8.24 9.84 10.83
N MET A 102 8.45 9.70 9.51
CA MET A 102 8.33 8.42 8.82
C MET A 102 9.33 7.39 9.35
N ALA A 103 10.60 7.76 9.49
CA ALA A 103 11.62 6.90 10.08
C ALA A 103 11.28 6.46 11.51
N ARG A 104 10.70 7.36 12.32
CA ARG A 104 10.22 7.05 13.68
C ARG A 104 9.06 6.05 13.70
N LEU A 105 8.11 6.16 12.78
CA LEU A 105 7.00 5.22 12.66
C LEU A 105 7.46 3.86 12.08
N ALA A 106 8.56 3.85 11.33
CA ALA A 106 9.12 2.70 10.63
C ALA A 106 8.02 1.86 9.94
N PRO A 107 7.30 2.42 8.93
CA PRO A 107 6.26 1.71 8.21
C PRO A 107 6.77 0.39 7.63
N LYS A 108 5.97 -0.67 7.80
CA LYS A 108 6.29 -1.99 7.26
C LYS A 108 5.07 -2.59 6.58
N LEU A 109 5.32 -3.21 5.43
CA LEU A 109 4.30 -3.84 4.62
C LEU A 109 4.68 -5.30 4.37
N ARG A 110 3.76 -6.23 4.59
CA ARG A 110 3.93 -7.64 4.21
C ARG A 110 3.14 -7.90 2.94
N LEU A 111 3.85 -8.27 1.89
CA LEU A 111 3.31 -8.58 0.57
C LEU A 111 3.45 -10.07 0.29
N ALA A 112 2.60 -10.58 -0.60
CA ALA A 112 2.88 -11.84 -1.26
C ALA A 112 4.22 -11.72 -1.99
N GLY A 113 5.12 -12.65 -1.69
CA GLY A 113 6.39 -12.76 -2.37
C GLY A 113 6.22 -13.21 -3.83
N PRO A 114 7.31 -13.19 -4.59
CA PRO A 114 7.28 -13.58 -5.99
C PRO A 114 7.05 -15.08 -6.19
N GLU A 115 7.46 -15.92 -5.23
CA GLU A 115 7.12 -17.34 -5.20
C GLU A 115 5.78 -17.57 -4.49
N PRO A 116 4.98 -18.55 -4.94
CA PRO A 116 3.78 -18.97 -4.23
C PRO A 116 4.08 -19.34 -2.77
N GLY A 117 3.46 -18.63 -1.83
CA GLY A 117 3.65 -18.85 -0.39
C GLY A 117 4.86 -18.16 0.24
N SER A 118 5.69 -17.47 -0.55
CA SER A 118 6.73 -16.57 0.00
C SER A 118 6.09 -15.28 0.52
N ILE A 119 6.70 -14.66 1.53
CA ILE A 119 6.26 -13.36 2.07
C ILE A 119 7.41 -12.37 1.91
N LEU A 120 7.13 -11.26 1.22
CA LEU A 120 8.06 -10.15 1.05
C LEU A 120 7.74 -9.07 2.08
N THR A 121 8.69 -8.73 2.94
CA THR A 121 8.53 -7.61 3.90
C THR A 121 9.26 -6.39 3.38
N LEU A 122 8.53 -5.30 3.17
CA LEU A 122 9.07 -3.99 2.79
C LEU A 122 9.08 -3.08 4.02
N GLY A 123 10.19 -2.38 4.23
CA GLY A 123 10.34 -1.37 5.27
C GLY A 123 10.68 -0.02 4.65
N PHE A 124 10.01 1.02 5.14
CA PHE A 124 10.15 2.38 4.65
C PHE A 124 10.63 3.30 5.78
N SER A 125 11.45 4.27 5.43
CA SER A 125 12.01 5.26 6.34
C SER A 125 11.89 6.69 5.83
N GLN A 126 11.68 6.87 4.52
CA GLN A 126 11.55 8.16 3.84
C GLN A 126 10.66 7.99 2.59
N LEU A 127 10.18 9.09 2.02
CA LEU A 127 9.28 9.04 0.87
C LEU A 127 9.89 8.40 -0.39
N ASP A 128 11.20 8.61 -0.60
CA ASP A 128 11.95 8.05 -1.73
C ASP A 128 12.06 6.53 -1.71
N ASP A 129 11.81 5.89 -0.56
CA ASP A 129 11.80 4.43 -0.45
C ASP A 129 10.67 3.77 -1.24
N PHE A 130 9.61 4.52 -1.59
CA PHE A 130 8.55 4.05 -2.47
C PHE A 130 8.93 4.08 -3.96
N HIS A 131 10.03 4.75 -4.33
CA HIS A 131 10.42 4.88 -5.73
C HIS A 131 10.82 3.52 -6.34
N PRO A 132 10.44 3.21 -7.59
CA PRO A 132 10.81 1.95 -8.26
C PRO A 132 12.31 1.66 -8.21
N ASP A 133 13.14 2.68 -8.42
CA ASP A 133 14.61 2.56 -8.39
C ASP A 133 15.15 2.25 -6.99
N ALA A 134 14.48 2.71 -5.93
CA ALA A 134 14.87 2.38 -4.55
C ALA A 134 14.59 0.91 -4.26
N LEU A 135 13.41 0.42 -4.64
CA LEU A 135 13.02 -0.99 -4.52
C LEU A 135 13.96 -1.91 -5.33
N TYR A 136 14.26 -1.54 -6.57
CA TYR A 136 15.18 -2.28 -7.44
C TYR A 136 16.60 -2.40 -6.86
N ARG A 137 17.08 -1.38 -6.15
CA ARG A 137 18.41 -1.40 -5.52
C ARG A 137 18.43 -2.19 -4.21
N ARG A 138 17.39 -2.07 -3.38
CA ARG A 138 17.37 -2.56 -2.00
C ARG A 138 16.94 -4.02 -1.87
N LEU A 139 16.00 -4.49 -2.69
CA LEU A 139 15.43 -5.83 -2.51
C LEU A 139 16.37 -6.92 -3.05
N GLU A 140 16.59 -7.96 -2.23
CA GLU A 140 17.48 -9.08 -2.56
C GLU A 140 17.09 -9.78 -3.86
N THR A 141 15.79 -9.91 -4.10
CA THR A 141 15.20 -10.45 -5.34
C THR A 141 15.80 -9.78 -6.59
N PHE A 142 15.88 -8.45 -6.61
CA PHE A 142 16.43 -7.70 -7.73
C PHE A 142 17.96 -7.73 -7.75
N GLN A 143 18.62 -7.81 -6.60
CA GLN A 143 20.08 -7.99 -6.55
C GLN A 143 20.50 -9.33 -7.16
N ILE A 144 19.72 -10.39 -6.96
CA ILE A 144 19.93 -11.71 -7.60
C ILE A 144 19.78 -11.56 -9.12
N LEU A 145 18.66 -11.00 -9.60
CA LEU A 145 18.41 -10.81 -11.04
C LEU A 145 19.49 -9.93 -11.71
N ARG A 146 19.97 -8.89 -11.05
CA ARG A 146 21.07 -8.03 -11.52
C ARG A 146 22.39 -8.78 -11.67
N ARG A 147 22.73 -9.63 -10.69
CA ARG A 147 23.92 -10.48 -10.78
C ARG A 147 23.80 -11.47 -11.94
N SER A 148 22.63 -12.06 -12.14
CA SER A 148 22.36 -12.94 -13.28
C SER A 148 22.51 -12.21 -14.61
N ARG A 149 21.93 -11.00 -14.74
CA ARG A 149 22.11 -10.13 -15.91
C ARG A 149 23.58 -9.82 -16.20
N ALA A 150 24.35 -9.44 -15.19
CA ALA A 150 25.78 -9.15 -15.34
C ALA A 150 26.59 -10.38 -15.82
N ARG A 151 26.26 -11.57 -15.32
CA ARG A 151 26.88 -12.83 -15.75
C ARG A 151 26.50 -13.23 -17.17
N LEU A 152 25.27 -12.93 -17.60
CA LEU A 152 24.83 -13.13 -18.99
C LEU A 152 25.48 -12.14 -19.95
N LEU A 153 25.83 -10.93 -19.49
CA LEU A 153 26.54 -9.93 -20.32
C LEU A 153 28.02 -10.26 -20.50
N ASN A 154 28.62 -11.05 -19.62
CA ASN A 154 30.02 -11.45 -19.71
C ASN A 154 30.17 -12.72 -20.58
N PRO A 155 30.89 -12.66 -21.72
CA PRO A 155 31.07 -13.81 -22.61
C PRO A 155 31.68 -15.05 -21.92
N ALA A 156 32.57 -14.85 -20.94
CA ALA A 156 33.25 -15.95 -20.25
C ALA A 156 32.33 -16.72 -19.28
N SER A 157 31.31 -16.07 -18.71
CA SER A 157 30.35 -16.68 -17.79
C SER A 157 29.00 -16.99 -18.42
N PHE A 158 28.77 -16.59 -19.67
CA PHE A 158 27.49 -16.70 -20.35
C PHE A 158 26.97 -18.14 -20.37
N ALA A 159 27.78 -19.11 -20.81
CA ALA A 159 27.36 -20.50 -20.94
C ALA A 159 26.91 -21.10 -19.60
N GLN A 160 27.61 -20.78 -18.51
CA GLN A 160 27.25 -21.22 -17.17
C GLN A 160 25.95 -20.56 -16.68
N ALA A 161 25.82 -19.24 -16.86
CA ALA A 161 24.65 -18.49 -16.43
C ALA A 161 23.38 -18.88 -17.21
N ALA A 162 23.51 -19.11 -18.51
CA ALA A 162 22.43 -19.61 -19.35
C ALA A 162 22.02 -21.04 -18.94
N ALA A 163 22.97 -21.91 -18.59
CA ALA A 163 22.67 -23.28 -18.13
C ALA A 163 21.95 -23.30 -16.76
N GLU A 164 22.25 -22.36 -15.86
CA GLU A 164 21.54 -22.25 -14.57
C GLU A 164 20.08 -21.80 -14.74
N LEU A 165 19.85 -20.88 -15.69
CA LEU A 165 18.53 -20.32 -16.03
C LEU A 165 17.72 -21.19 -16.95
N ALA A 166 18.37 -22.03 -17.76
CA ALA A 166 17.71 -22.99 -18.61
C ALA A 166 16.78 -23.86 -17.76
N PRO A 167 15.62 -24.27 -18.31
CA PRO A 167 14.81 -25.27 -17.68
C PRO A 167 15.73 -26.45 -17.36
N SER A 168 15.69 -26.93 -16.11
CA SER A 168 16.31 -28.21 -15.80
C SER A 168 15.74 -29.19 -16.83
N PRO A 169 16.55 -29.99 -17.53
CA PRO A 169 15.99 -31.08 -18.29
C PRO A 169 15.07 -31.80 -17.31
N ALA A 170 13.79 -31.93 -17.67
CA ALA A 170 12.92 -32.84 -16.95
C ALA A 170 13.73 -34.14 -16.81
N PRO A 171 13.69 -34.85 -15.66
CA PRO A 171 14.12 -36.23 -15.70
C PRO A 171 13.33 -36.84 -16.84
N GLU A 172 14.01 -37.15 -17.95
CA GLU A 172 13.40 -37.95 -18.99
C GLU A 172 12.78 -39.13 -18.25
N PRO A 173 11.52 -39.51 -18.54
CA PRO A 173 11.04 -40.79 -18.06
C PRO A 173 12.12 -41.76 -18.50
N VAL A 174 12.84 -42.33 -17.53
CA VAL A 174 13.84 -43.36 -17.77
C VAL A 174 13.07 -44.38 -18.58
N GLN A 175 13.30 -44.41 -19.89
CA GLN A 175 12.72 -45.42 -20.73
C GLN A 175 13.37 -46.68 -20.20
N THR A 176 12.59 -47.47 -19.47
CA THR A 176 12.91 -48.84 -19.10
C THR A 176 12.93 -49.65 -20.40
N GLY A 177 13.95 -49.40 -21.23
CA GLY A 177 14.48 -50.38 -22.16
C GLY A 177 15.03 -51.54 -21.33
N PRO A 178 14.96 -52.77 -21.87
CA PRO A 178 15.00 -53.98 -21.08
C PRO A 178 16.31 -54.05 -20.29
N ALA A 179 16.19 -54.54 -19.06
CA ALA A 179 17.27 -54.87 -18.14
C ALA A 179 18.59 -55.10 -18.87
N THR A 180 19.57 -54.21 -18.63
CA THR A 180 20.98 -54.57 -18.71
C THR A 180 21.11 -55.90 -17.98
N ALA A 181 21.46 -56.96 -18.71
CA ALA A 181 21.77 -58.24 -18.12
C ALA A 181 22.79 -57.98 -17.00
N GLU A 182 22.39 -58.23 -15.76
CA GLU A 182 23.35 -58.32 -14.66
C GLU A 182 24.44 -59.28 -15.13
N SER A 183 25.66 -58.77 -15.28
CA SER A 183 26.80 -59.62 -15.56
C SER A 183 27.01 -60.49 -14.32
N ASP A 184 27.25 -61.79 -14.51
CA ASP A 184 27.54 -62.75 -13.42
C ASP A 184 28.65 -62.26 -12.46
N GLN A 185 29.49 -61.32 -12.90
CA GLN A 185 30.51 -60.66 -12.09
C GLN A 185 29.92 -59.75 -10.98
N ASP A 186 28.80 -59.07 -11.23
CA ASP A 186 28.13 -58.22 -10.23
C ASP A 186 27.36 -59.05 -9.19
N LEU A 187 26.79 -60.18 -9.60
CA LEU A 187 26.15 -61.14 -8.69
C LEU A 187 27.17 -61.89 -7.81
N LEU A 188 28.34 -62.26 -8.37
CA LEU A 188 29.44 -62.83 -7.59
C LEU A 188 30.02 -61.82 -6.58
N GLY A 189 30.12 -60.54 -6.93
CA GLY A 189 30.57 -59.48 -6.02
C GLY A 189 29.65 -59.30 -4.80
N ARG A 190 28.33 -59.43 -4.99
CA ARG A 190 27.34 -59.36 -3.90
C ARG A 190 27.37 -60.57 -2.97
N LEU A 191 27.62 -61.77 -3.49
CA LEU A 191 27.75 -62.99 -2.67
C LEU A 191 29.03 -63.02 -1.82
N LEU A 192 30.09 -62.35 -2.27
CA LEU A 192 31.32 -62.16 -1.50
C LEU A 192 31.32 -60.92 -0.59
N GLY A 193 30.15 -60.27 -0.40
CA GLY A 193 29.95 -59.20 0.58
C GLY A 193 30.50 -57.83 0.18
N GLN A 194 30.83 -57.60 -1.10
CA GLN A 194 31.29 -56.29 -1.56
C GLN A 194 30.09 -55.45 -1.98
N THR A 195 29.73 -54.47 -1.16
CA THR A 195 28.74 -53.45 -1.51
C THR A 195 29.31 -52.56 -2.62
N SER A 196 28.61 -52.50 -3.76
CA SER A 196 28.93 -51.62 -4.88
C SER A 196 29.22 -50.19 -4.38
N SER A 197 30.39 -49.67 -4.73
CA SER A 197 30.79 -48.30 -4.40
C SER A 197 30.04 -47.32 -5.29
N PRO A 198 29.25 -46.38 -4.77
CA PRO A 198 28.80 -45.23 -5.56
C PRO A 198 29.97 -44.27 -5.77
N SER A 199 30.23 -43.91 -7.04
CA SER A 199 31.18 -42.86 -7.42
C SER A 199 30.81 -41.51 -6.80
N PRO A 200 31.81 -40.63 -6.54
CA PRO A 200 31.61 -39.36 -5.87
C PRO A 200 31.18 -38.26 -6.84
N THR A 201 30.58 -37.21 -6.27
CA THR A 201 30.36 -35.84 -6.82
C THR A 201 28.91 -35.50 -7.18
N ALA A 202 28.09 -35.32 -6.15
CA ALA A 202 27.21 -34.16 -6.11
C ALA A 202 27.61 -33.35 -4.87
N ARG A 203 28.18 -32.15 -5.07
CA ARG A 203 28.38 -31.22 -3.96
C ARG A 203 27.01 -30.99 -3.31
N PRO A 204 26.90 -30.97 -1.96
CA PRO A 204 25.69 -30.48 -1.34
C PRO A 204 25.58 -29.00 -1.70
N VAL A 205 24.74 -28.69 -2.68
CA VAL A 205 24.28 -27.31 -2.88
C VAL A 205 23.50 -26.98 -1.63
N GLU A 206 23.94 -25.97 -0.88
CA GLU A 206 23.21 -25.56 0.31
C GLU A 206 21.75 -25.29 -0.04
N PRO A 207 20.79 -25.70 0.82
CA PRO A 207 19.37 -25.61 0.53
C PRO A 207 18.91 -24.19 0.16
N ALA A 208 19.59 -23.16 0.69
CA ALA A 208 19.34 -21.75 0.35
C ALA A 208 19.75 -21.40 -1.10
N ALA A 209 20.88 -21.91 -1.59
CA ALA A 209 21.33 -21.66 -2.96
C ALA A 209 20.42 -22.36 -3.99
N ALA A 210 19.92 -23.55 -3.67
CA ALA A 210 18.94 -24.25 -4.49
C ALA A 210 17.59 -23.50 -4.56
N ALA A 211 17.12 -22.94 -3.45
CA ALA A 211 15.89 -22.12 -3.41
C ALA A 211 16.04 -20.86 -4.27
N ILE A 212 17.17 -20.15 -4.18
CA ILE A 212 17.47 -18.97 -5.01
C ILE A 212 17.53 -19.33 -6.50
N GLN A 213 18.11 -20.49 -6.85
CA GLN A 213 18.19 -20.92 -8.24
C GLN A 213 16.81 -21.30 -8.81
N SER A 214 15.99 -22.00 -8.02
CA SER A 214 14.61 -22.33 -8.40
C SER A 214 13.79 -21.06 -8.62
N PHE A 215 13.91 -20.09 -7.72
CA PHE A 215 13.28 -18.78 -7.83
C PHE A 215 13.72 -18.01 -9.09
N LEU A 216 15.02 -17.99 -9.34
CA LEU A 216 15.55 -17.29 -10.51
C LEU A 216 14.99 -17.92 -11.81
N ARG A 217 14.88 -19.24 -11.86
CA ARG A 217 14.31 -19.95 -13.00
C ARG A 217 12.82 -19.68 -13.18
N SER A 218 12.01 -19.77 -12.11
CA SER A 218 10.56 -19.55 -12.19
C SER A 218 10.20 -18.16 -12.71
N VAL A 219 10.96 -17.14 -12.32
CA VAL A 219 10.72 -15.74 -12.72
C VAL A 219 11.20 -15.45 -14.14
N VAL A 220 12.31 -16.05 -14.59
CA VAL A 220 12.87 -15.81 -15.94
C VAL A 220 12.22 -16.70 -17.01
N GLN A 221 11.82 -17.93 -16.67
CA GLN A 221 11.31 -18.93 -17.61
C GLN A 221 10.18 -18.45 -18.53
N PRO A 222 9.16 -17.71 -18.07
CA PRO A 222 8.08 -17.22 -18.93
C PRO A 222 8.55 -16.29 -20.07
N HIS A 223 9.75 -15.72 -19.93
CA HIS A 223 10.29 -14.70 -20.82
C HIS A 223 11.35 -15.22 -21.80
N ILE A 224 11.71 -16.51 -21.75
CA ILE A 224 12.69 -17.11 -22.65
C ILE A 224 12.03 -17.44 -23.99
N VAL A 225 12.43 -16.72 -25.04
CA VAL A 225 12.02 -17.01 -26.42
C VAL A 225 12.84 -18.20 -26.95
N HIS A 226 12.17 -19.30 -27.32
CA HIS A 226 12.79 -20.61 -27.62
C HIS A 226 13.49 -20.70 -28.99
N THR A 227 13.57 -19.62 -29.76
CA THR A 227 14.19 -19.61 -31.08
C THR A 227 15.65 -19.17 -30.95
N HIS A 228 16.56 -20.13 -30.76
CA HIS A 228 18.02 -19.95 -30.60
C HIS A 228 18.41 -18.75 -29.71
N PRO A 229 18.37 -18.90 -28.38
CA PRO A 229 18.57 -17.78 -27.48
C PRO A 229 20.03 -17.32 -27.53
N ASN A 230 20.27 -16.27 -28.32
CA ASN A 230 21.51 -15.52 -28.31
C ASN A 230 21.64 -14.74 -26.99
N GLN A 231 22.82 -14.21 -26.72
CA GLN A 231 23.11 -13.47 -25.48
C GLN A 231 22.08 -12.35 -25.21
N SER A 232 21.66 -11.63 -26.25
CA SER A 232 20.64 -10.58 -26.13
C SER A 232 19.26 -11.10 -25.71
N ALA A 233 18.85 -12.29 -26.16
CA ALA A 233 17.56 -12.87 -25.79
C ALA A 233 17.51 -13.23 -24.29
N TRP A 234 18.60 -13.77 -23.73
CA TRP A 234 18.68 -14.06 -22.30
C TRP A 234 18.68 -12.81 -21.44
N VAL A 235 19.42 -11.78 -21.85
CA VAL A 235 19.43 -10.49 -21.16
C VAL A 235 18.04 -9.86 -21.21
N ALA A 236 17.38 -9.88 -22.37
CA ALA A 236 16.01 -9.39 -22.52
C ALA A 236 15.00 -10.17 -21.65
N ALA A 237 15.15 -11.49 -21.52
CA ALA A 237 14.32 -12.31 -20.65
C ALA A 237 14.46 -11.92 -19.17
N VAL A 238 15.70 -11.66 -18.71
CA VAL A 238 15.94 -11.18 -17.34
C VAL A 238 15.40 -9.76 -17.15
N ASP A 239 15.56 -8.87 -18.12
CA ASP A 239 15.05 -7.48 -18.04
C ASP A 239 13.51 -7.45 -18.03
N ALA A 240 12.85 -8.32 -18.79
CA ALA A 240 11.40 -8.51 -18.75
C ALA A 240 10.95 -9.06 -17.39
N ALA A 241 11.64 -10.07 -16.86
CA ALA A 241 11.34 -10.64 -15.56
C ALA A 241 11.51 -9.63 -14.40
N ILE A 242 12.53 -8.78 -14.45
CA ILE A 242 12.71 -7.66 -13.51
C ILE A 242 11.51 -6.70 -13.61
N SER A 243 11.13 -6.31 -14.83
CA SER A 243 10.07 -5.34 -15.08
C SER A 243 8.71 -5.85 -14.58
N ASP A 244 8.38 -7.11 -14.86
CA ASP A 244 7.14 -7.72 -14.42
C ASP A 244 7.10 -7.93 -12.91
N GLN A 245 8.21 -8.34 -12.30
CA GLN A 245 8.30 -8.47 -10.85
C GLN A 245 8.16 -7.12 -10.14
N LEU A 246 8.77 -6.05 -10.67
CA LEU A 246 8.63 -4.71 -10.13
C LEU A 246 7.20 -4.19 -10.30
N ARG A 247 6.60 -4.41 -11.48
CA ARG A 247 5.20 -4.07 -11.74
C ARG A 247 4.27 -4.80 -10.76
N ALA A 248 4.47 -6.09 -10.53
CA ALA A 248 3.67 -6.88 -9.60
C ALA A 248 3.70 -6.34 -8.17
N ILE A 249 4.85 -5.82 -7.70
CA ILE A 249 4.98 -5.20 -6.38
C ILE A 249 4.26 -3.84 -6.35
N LEU A 250 4.52 -2.97 -7.34
CA LEU A 250 3.96 -1.61 -7.41
C LEU A 250 2.44 -1.57 -7.60
N HIS A 251 1.85 -2.64 -8.15
CA HIS A 251 0.41 -2.75 -8.36
C HIS A 251 -0.33 -3.45 -7.20
N GLN A 252 0.37 -3.78 -6.11
CA GLN A 252 -0.30 -4.28 -4.92
C GLN A 252 -1.15 -3.16 -4.30
N PRO A 253 -2.46 -3.35 -4.09
CA PRO A 253 -3.34 -2.31 -3.54
C PRO A 253 -2.85 -1.78 -2.18
N VAL A 254 -2.30 -2.67 -1.35
CA VAL A 254 -1.80 -2.32 -0.02
C VAL A 254 -0.51 -1.49 -0.07
N PHE A 255 0.32 -1.68 -1.10
CA PHE A 255 1.50 -0.83 -1.35
C PHE A 255 1.05 0.57 -1.79
N GLN A 256 0.15 0.63 -2.77
CA GLN A 256 -0.38 1.89 -3.30
C GLN A 256 -1.13 2.70 -2.25
N ALA A 257 -1.89 2.04 -1.37
CA ALA A 257 -2.60 2.71 -0.28
C ALA A 257 -1.64 3.38 0.71
N LEU A 258 -0.56 2.69 1.09
CA LEU A 258 0.45 3.24 1.98
C LEU A 258 1.21 4.40 1.32
N GLU A 259 1.65 4.23 0.08
CA GLU A 259 2.33 5.27 -0.70
C GLU A 259 1.44 6.50 -0.91
N ALA A 260 0.17 6.30 -1.26
CA ALA A 260 -0.79 7.38 -1.43
C ALA A 260 -1.04 8.14 -0.13
N THR A 261 -1.10 7.45 1.01
CA THR A 261 -1.24 8.08 2.33
C THR A 261 -0.07 9.03 2.60
N TRP A 262 1.17 8.56 2.41
CA TRP A 262 2.37 9.35 2.63
C TRP A 262 2.53 10.49 1.61
N ARG A 263 2.29 10.23 0.32
CA ARG A 263 2.35 11.29 -0.71
C ARG A 263 1.27 12.35 -0.57
N SER A 264 0.09 11.98 -0.07
CA SER A 264 -0.97 12.95 0.19
C SER A 264 -0.60 13.89 1.33
N VAL A 265 0.01 13.38 2.41
CA VAL A 265 0.54 14.22 3.49
C VAL A 265 1.67 15.11 2.98
N HIS A 266 2.62 14.56 2.23
CA HIS A 266 3.71 15.34 1.63
C HIS A 266 3.18 16.48 0.73
N GLY A 267 2.21 16.19 -0.15
CA GLY A 267 1.62 17.22 -1.01
C GLY A 267 0.90 18.30 -0.19
N LEU A 268 0.15 17.89 0.83
CA LEU A 268 -0.55 18.82 1.72
C LEU A 268 0.42 19.75 2.47
N ILE A 269 1.48 19.22 3.08
CA ILE A 269 2.43 20.05 3.83
C ILE A 269 3.31 20.91 2.92
N ALA A 270 3.56 20.48 1.68
CA ALA A 270 4.33 21.26 0.71
C ALA A 270 3.61 22.53 0.24
N ASP A 271 2.27 22.50 0.23
CA ASP A 271 1.44 23.62 -0.21
C ASP A 271 0.96 24.51 0.97
N LEU A 272 1.18 24.10 2.22
CA LEU A 272 0.75 24.82 3.42
C LEU A 272 1.90 25.63 4.04
N ASP A 273 1.58 26.85 4.45
CA ASP A 273 2.50 27.68 5.24
C ASP A 273 2.49 27.22 6.70
N SER A 274 3.64 26.71 7.16
CA SER A 274 3.84 26.14 8.49
C SER A 274 3.67 27.15 9.62
N ASP A 275 3.83 28.46 9.34
CA ASP A 275 3.59 29.53 10.33
C ASP A 275 2.09 29.74 10.59
N THR A 276 1.24 29.35 9.65
CA THR A 276 -0.21 29.55 9.71
C THR A 276 -0.98 28.28 10.05
N VAL A 277 -0.46 27.12 9.65
CA VAL A 277 -1.09 25.81 9.81
C VAL A 277 -0.11 24.82 10.41
N GLN A 278 -0.47 24.24 11.54
CA GLN A 278 0.26 23.15 12.18
C GLN A 278 -0.38 21.80 11.81
N VAL A 279 0.31 20.98 11.03
CA VAL A 279 -0.16 19.65 10.66
C VAL A 279 0.36 18.62 11.68
N THR A 280 -0.53 17.76 12.17
CA THR A 280 -0.19 16.69 13.12
C THR A 280 -0.76 15.36 12.64
N LEU A 281 0.05 14.31 12.73
CA LEU A 281 -0.31 12.95 12.34
C LEU A 281 -0.63 12.10 13.57
N LEU A 282 -1.66 11.27 13.44
CA LEU A 282 -1.97 10.19 14.35
C LEU A 282 -2.06 8.88 13.56
N ASP A 283 -1.16 7.95 13.88
CA ASP A 283 -1.13 6.61 13.32
C ASP A 283 -2.23 5.74 13.96
N VAL A 284 -3.32 5.54 13.22
CA VAL A 284 -4.51 4.80 13.68
C VAL A 284 -5.29 4.23 12.50
N THR A 285 -5.80 3.01 12.62
CA THR A 285 -6.64 2.40 11.58
C THR A 285 -8.13 2.71 11.82
N ARG A 286 -8.94 2.56 10.77
CA ARG A 286 -10.40 2.69 10.89
C ARG A 286 -10.99 1.65 11.83
N GLU A 287 -10.46 0.43 11.82
CA GLU A 287 -10.89 -0.67 12.67
C GLU A 287 -10.61 -0.37 14.14
N GLU A 288 -9.48 0.27 14.45
CA GLU A 288 -9.14 0.74 15.80
C GLU A 288 -10.11 1.81 16.29
N LEU A 289 -10.40 2.82 15.47
CA LEU A 289 -11.37 3.88 15.83
C LEU A 289 -12.77 3.30 16.08
N LEU A 290 -13.19 2.34 15.25
CA LEU A 290 -14.48 1.66 15.45
C LEU A 290 -14.47 0.77 16.69
N ALA A 291 -13.37 0.11 17.02
CA ALA A 291 -13.24 -0.70 18.22
C ALA A 291 -13.29 0.17 19.49
N ASP A 292 -12.62 1.32 19.47
CA ASP A 292 -12.63 2.30 20.57
C ASP A 292 -14.05 2.83 20.82
N LEU A 293 -14.77 3.23 19.76
CA LEU A 293 -16.16 3.69 19.87
C LEU A 293 -17.12 2.60 20.40
N ARG A 294 -16.93 1.34 20.00
CA ARG A 294 -17.72 0.21 20.51
C ARG A 294 -17.47 -0.04 21.99
N THR A 295 -16.20 0.01 22.42
CA THR A 295 -15.81 -0.13 23.83
C THR A 295 -16.42 0.98 24.69
N ALA A 296 -16.48 2.21 24.16
CA ALA A 296 -17.12 3.36 24.79
C ALA A 296 -18.67 3.33 24.76
N GLY A 297 -19.29 2.21 24.33
CA GLY A 297 -20.75 2.10 24.26
C GLY A 297 -21.40 3.07 23.27
N GLY A 298 -20.66 3.51 22.25
CA GLY A 298 -21.13 4.50 21.27
C GLY A 298 -21.09 5.94 21.75
N GLN A 299 -20.54 6.22 22.94
CA GLN A 299 -20.40 7.58 23.47
C GLN A 299 -19.04 8.16 23.09
N PRO A 300 -18.96 9.21 22.24
CA PRO A 300 -17.68 9.76 21.79
C PRO A 300 -16.81 10.30 22.93
N THR A 301 -17.40 10.87 23.99
CA THR A 301 -16.66 11.44 25.13
C THR A 301 -16.01 10.41 26.04
N ALA A 302 -16.41 9.14 25.94
CA ALA A 302 -15.85 8.03 26.71
C ALA A 302 -14.80 7.24 25.90
N THR A 303 -14.42 7.74 24.71
CA THR A 303 -13.43 7.09 23.84
C THR A 303 -12.01 7.45 24.24
N SER A 304 -11.08 6.54 23.97
CA SER A 304 -9.64 6.78 24.17
C SER A 304 -9.13 7.91 23.26
N LEU A 305 -9.74 8.08 22.07
CA LEU A 305 -9.49 9.22 21.19
C LEU A 305 -9.85 10.56 21.86
N TYR A 306 -10.98 10.63 22.55
CA TYR A 306 -11.38 11.83 23.28
C TYR A 306 -10.38 12.17 24.39
N THR A 307 -9.95 11.17 25.16
CA THR A 307 -8.91 11.36 26.18
C THR A 307 -7.58 11.82 25.57
N LEU A 308 -7.20 11.28 24.41
CA LEU A 308 -5.98 11.71 23.71
C LEU A 308 -6.05 13.19 23.26
N LEU A 309 -7.16 13.60 22.65
CA LEU A 309 -7.26 14.91 21.99
C LEU A 309 -7.69 16.02 22.96
N ILE A 310 -8.59 15.71 23.89
CA ILE A 310 -9.18 16.68 24.80
C ILE A 310 -8.50 16.60 26.16
N ASP A 311 -8.65 15.49 26.90
CA ASP A 311 -8.16 15.40 28.28
C ASP A 311 -6.65 15.60 28.39
N ARG A 312 -5.90 15.06 27.42
CA ARG A 312 -4.44 15.17 27.36
C ARG A 312 -3.97 16.44 26.64
N GLY A 313 -4.74 16.95 25.68
CA GLY A 313 -4.46 18.23 25.02
C GLY A 313 -4.50 19.41 26.00
N VAL A 314 -5.39 19.35 26.99
CA VAL A 314 -5.46 20.31 28.11
C VAL A 314 -4.22 20.25 29.01
N GLN A 315 -3.43 19.16 28.97
CA GLN A 315 -2.23 18.96 29.79
C GLN A 315 -0.90 19.23 29.07
N MET A 316 -0.92 19.61 27.79
CA MET A 316 0.30 20.00 27.04
C MET A 316 0.84 21.36 27.54
N PRO A 317 2.15 21.67 27.37
CA PRO A 317 2.77 22.90 27.90
C PRO A 317 2.16 24.22 27.38
N ASP A 318 1.50 24.16 26.23
CA ASP A 318 0.74 25.22 25.57
C ASP A 318 -0.77 25.22 25.95
N GLY A 319 -1.26 24.15 26.61
CA GLY A 319 -2.55 24.09 27.30
C GLY A 319 -3.80 24.16 26.42
N GLN A 320 -3.67 24.09 25.10
CA GLN A 320 -4.79 24.22 24.16
C GLN A 320 -5.32 22.84 23.74
N PRO A 321 -6.58 22.49 24.05
CA PRO A 321 -7.22 21.30 23.49
C PRO A 321 -7.34 21.40 21.97
N TRP A 322 -7.56 20.24 21.32
CA TRP A 322 -7.89 20.15 19.90
C TRP A 322 -9.30 20.65 19.58
#